data_AF-A0A0K1ETA9-F1
#
_entry.id   AF-A0A0K1ETA9-F1
#
_cell.length_a   1.000
_cell.length_b   1.000
_cell.length_c   1.000
_cell.angle_alpha   90.00
_cell.angle_beta   90.00
_cell.angle_gamma   90.00
#
_symmetry.space_group_name_H-M   'P 1'
#
loop_
_entity.id
_entity.type
_entity.pdbx_description
1 polymer ?
#
loop_
_entity_poly.entity_id
_entity_poly.type
_entity_poly.pdbx_seq_one_letter_code
_entity_poly.pdbx_strand_id
1 'polypeptide(L)'
;MGYASDPKWWNDETTSGWTRVKEALHRDWEQTKADFSKHGGQELDQNVKDTVKQATGQQPIPPPGVPNTDWEHEEQGLRYGWGAAGHYRDHAEWNEGVESKLKTEWEDLKNGRTWEEIKASARRGWDAARRKLS
;
A
#
# COMPACT_ATOMS: atom_id res chain seq x y z
N MET A 1 -10.09 -17.19 -5.93
CA MET A 1 -11.13 -16.23 -5.55
C MET A 1 -10.56 -14.83 -5.75
N GLY A 2 -11.02 -14.11 -6.78
CA GLY A 2 -10.72 -12.69 -6.93
C GLY A 2 -11.52 -11.91 -5.89
N TYR A 3 -10.92 -10.87 -5.31
CA TYR A 3 -11.64 -10.00 -4.39
C TYR A 3 -12.58 -9.12 -5.24
N ALA A 4 -13.75 -8.75 -4.73
CA ALA A 4 -14.74 -7.93 -5.46
C ALA A 4 -14.26 -6.49 -5.77
N SER A 5 -12.97 -6.22 -5.59
CA SER A 5 -12.29 -4.93 -5.68
C SER A 5 -11.11 -5.00 -6.65
N ASP A 6 -11.14 -5.93 -7.60
CA ASP A 6 -10.04 -6.13 -8.55
C ASP A 6 -10.22 -5.19 -9.76
N PRO A 7 -9.18 -4.44 -10.14
CA PRO A 7 -9.20 -3.62 -11.35
C PRO A 7 -9.43 -4.44 -12.61
N LYS A 8 -9.93 -3.80 -13.69
CA LYS A 8 -10.23 -4.46 -14.98
C LYS A 8 -9.04 -5.21 -15.58
N TRP A 9 -7.82 -4.75 -15.31
CA TRP A 9 -6.58 -5.36 -15.80
C TRP A 9 -6.06 -6.50 -14.91
N TRP A 10 -6.71 -6.77 -13.77
CA TRP A 10 -6.32 -7.82 -12.86
C TRP A 10 -6.71 -9.20 -13.42
N ASN A 11 -5.75 -10.13 -13.49
CA ASN A 11 -5.94 -11.46 -14.07
C ASN A 11 -5.33 -12.58 -13.18
N ASP A 12 -5.45 -13.83 -13.62
CA ASP A 12 -4.94 -15.01 -12.89
C ASP A 12 -3.41 -15.02 -12.75
N GLU A 13 -2.68 -14.45 -13.70
CA GLU A 13 -1.22 -14.31 -13.61
C GLU A 13 -0.86 -13.35 -12.47
N THR A 14 -1.50 -12.19 -12.41
CA THR A 14 -1.34 -11.21 -11.33
C THR A 14 -1.72 -11.82 -9.98
N THR A 15 -2.82 -12.57 -9.92
CA THR A 15 -3.25 -13.28 -8.71
C THR A 15 -2.20 -14.29 -8.24
N SER A 16 -1.69 -15.10 -9.17
CA SER A 16 -0.66 -16.10 -8.86
C SER A 16 0.66 -15.47 -8.43
N GLY A 17 1.04 -14.34 -9.04
CA GLY A 17 2.21 -13.57 -8.64
C GLY A 17 2.06 -12.99 -7.24
N TRP A 18 0.90 -12.37 -6.96
CA TRP A 18 0.54 -11.86 -5.64
C TRP A 18 0.63 -12.93 -4.55
N THR A 19 0.02 -14.10 -4.77
CA THR A 19 0.03 -15.20 -3.78
C THR A 19 1.44 -15.62 -3.37
N ARG A 20 2.42 -15.55 -4.28
CA ARG A 20 3.82 -15.88 -3.98
C ARG A 20 4.51 -14.84 -3.11
N VAL A 21 4.15 -13.56 -3.25
CA VAL A 21 4.78 -12.45 -2.51
C VAL A 21 4.03 -12.07 -1.24
N LYS A 22 2.73 -12.39 -1.16
CA LYS A 22 1.84 -12.08 -0.04
C LYS A 22 2.46 -12.47 1.30
N GLU A 23 2.94 -13.71 1.41
CA GLU A 23 3.51 -14.24 2.65
C GLU A 23 4.83 -13.57 3.06
N ALA A 24 5.61 -13.06 2.11
CA ALA A 24 6.82 -12.32 2.42
C ALA A 24 6.47 -10.92 2.93
N LEU A 25 5.53 -10.24 2.25
CA LEU A 25 5.04 -8.92 2.64
C LEU A 25 4.28 -8.96 3.98
N HIS A 26 3.57 -10.05 4.27
CA HIS A 26 2.90 -10.25 5.55
C HIS A 26 3.90 -10.34 6.71
N ARG A 27 5.00 -11.09 6.54
CA ARG A 27 6.05 -11.17 7.57
C ARG A 27 6.76 -9.84 7.78
N ASP A 28 7.08 -9.13 6.70
CA ASP A 28 7.70 -7.79 6.76
C ASP A 28 6.80 -6.79 7.51
N TRP A 29 5.49 -6.85 7.25
CA TRP A 29 4.49 -6.04 7.94
C TRP A 29 4.38 -6.37 9.43
N GLU A 30 4.28 -7.65 9.79
CA GLU A 30 4.22 -8.12 11.18
C GLU A 30 5.48 -7.70 11.96
N GLN A 31 6.66 -7.79 11.33
CA GLN A 31 7.92 -7.33 11.93
C GLN A 31 7.92 -5.82 12.15
N THR A 32 7.56 -5.04 11.12
CA THR A 32 7.47 -3.58 11.22
C THR A 32 6.54 -3.16 12.35
N LYS A 33 5.35 -3.76 12.45
CA LYS A 33 4.38 -3.49 13.54
C LYS A 33 4.95 -3.83 14.93
N ALA A 34 5.66 -4.95 15.05
CA ALA A 34 6.30 -5.36 16.30
C ALA A 34 7.40 -4.38 16.75
N ASP A 35 8.12 -3.76 15.81
CA ASP A 35 9.16 -2.77 16.13
C ASP A 35 8.57 -1.42 16.55
N PHE A 36 7.49 -0.96 15.93
CA PHE A 36 6.81 0.29 16.35
C PHE A 36 6.12 0.18 17.70
N SER A 37 5.52 -0.98 18.02
CA SER A 37 4.89 -1.20 19.34
C SER A 37 5.88 -1.23 20.51
N LYS A 38 7.17 -1.42 20.25
CA LYS A 38 8.25 -1.35 21.25
C LYS A 38 8.80 0.07 21.47
N HIS A 39 8.59 0.99 20.52
CA HIS A 39 9.24 2.32 20.53
C HIS A 39 8.27 3.53 20.52
N GLY A 40 6.97 3.35 20.26
CA GLY A 40 6.00 4.45 20.02
C GLY A 40 5.17 4.91 21.21
N GLY A 41 5.73 4.94 22.42
CA GLY A 41 4.96 5.21 23.65
C GLY A 41 4.65 6.68 23.98
N GLN A 42 5.29 7.68 23.36
CA GLN A 42 5.12 9.08 23.79
C GLN A 42 5.15 10.09 22.63
N GLU A 43 4.08 10.89 22.61
CA GLU A 43 3.96 12.26 22.08
C GLU A 43 4.09 12.47 20.56
N LEU A 44 2.93 12.54 19.89
CA LEU A 44 2.77 13.11 18.54
C LEU A 44 1.69 14.20 18.57
N ASP A 45 1.97 15.26 19.31
CA ASP A 45 1.12 16.46 19.38
C ASP A 45 1.90 17.70 18.91
N GLN A 46 2.45 17.64 17.70
CA GLN A 46 2.99 18.83 17.01
C GLN A 46 2.71 18.74 15.50
N ASN A 47 1.70 19.51 15.07
CA ASN A 47 1.45 19.97 13.70
C ASN A 47 1.48 18.90 12.58
N VAL A 48 0.43 18.08 12.54
CA VAL A 48 0.11 17.03 11.55
C VAL A 48 -0.04 17.53 10.09
N LYS A 49 0.12 18.82 9.81
CA LYS A 49 -0.11 19.39 8.48
C LYS A 49 1.14 19.51 7.58
N ASP A 50 2.36 19.49 8.13
CA ASP A 50 3.59 19.64 7.34
C ASP A 50 4.42 18.34 7.19
N THR A 51 4.21 17.34 8.05
CA THR A 51 5.02 16.10 8.06
C THR A 51 4.65 15.10 6.97
N VAL A 52 3.51 15.27 6.30
CA VAL A 52 3.06 14.39 5.20
C VAL A 52 3.96 14.51 3.95
N LYS A 53 4.79 15.56 3.86
CA LYS A 53 5.67 15.81 2.70
C LYS A 53 7.06 15.19 2.75
N GLN A 54 7.43 14.40 3.77
CA GLN A 54 8.83 13.94 3.92
C GLN A 54 9.07 12.46 4.24
N ALA A 55 8.17 11.53 3.91
CA ALA A 55 8.42 10.10 4.17
C ALA A 55 8.30 9.21 2.94
N THR A 56 9.27 9.35 2.04
CA THR A 56 9.91 8.18 1.44
C THR A 56 10.54 7.36 2.57
N GLY A 57 9.78 6.43 3.15
CA GLY A 57 10.30 5.45 4.10
C GLY A 57 9.48 5.31 5.39
N GLN A 58 8.69 4.23 5.43
CA GLN A 58 8.08 3.62 6.63
C GLN A 58 6.89 4.38 7.25
N GLN A 59 5.69 3.92 6.86
CA GLN A 59 4.29 4.26 7.24
C GLN A 59 3.89 5.72 7.53
N PRO A 60 2.70 6.14 7.05
CA PRO A 60 1.95 7.16 7.76
C PRO A 60 1.65 6.62 9.15
N ILE A 61 2.07 7.36 10.19
CA ILE A 61 1.54 7.16 11.53
C ILE A 61 0.02 7.32 11.40
N PRO A 62 -0.79 6.33 11.83
CA PRO A 62 -2.24 6.48 11.79
C PRO A 62 -2.62 7.77 12.54
N PRO A 63 -3.55 8.58 12.01
CA PRO A 63 -4.03 9.76 12.72
C PRO A 63 -4.44 9.40 14.16
N PRO A 64 -4.28 10.31 15.13
CA PRO A 64 -4.75 10.08 16.49
C PRO A 64 -6.20 9.60 16.48
N GLY A 65 -6.47 8.43 17.09
CA GLY A 65 -7.80 7.82 17.14
C GLY A 65 -8.12 6.78 16.07
N VAL A 66 -7.19 6.51 15.13
CA VAL A 66 -7.31 5.38 14.20
C VAL A 66 -6.57 4.17 14.78
N PRO A 67 -7.25 3.02 15.02
CA PRO A 67 -6.59 1.82 15.54
C PRO A 67 -5.48 1.34 14.60
N ASN A 68 -4.47 0.69 15.20
CA ASN A 68 -3.39 0.05 14.47
C ASN A 68 -3.99 -0.87 13.40
N THR A 69 -3.78 -0.53 12.13
CA THR A 69 -4.44 -1.20 11.01
C THR A 69 -4.16 -2.70 11.02
N ASP A 70 -5.15 -3.54 10.72
CA ASP A 70 -4.97 -5.00 10.63
C ASP A 70 -4.39 -5.43 9.28
N TRP A 71 -3.81 -6.63 9.20
CA TRP A 71 -3.22 -7.16 7.97
C TRP A 71 -4.19 -7.08 6.78
N GLU A 72 -5.47 -7.42 6.98
CA GLU A 72 -6.48 -7.37 5.91
C GLU A 72 -6.71 -5.96 5.36
N HIS A 73 -6.45 -4.93 6.19
CA HIS A 73 -6.53 -3.56 5.72
C HIS A 73 -5.33 -3.20 4.85
N GLU A 74 -4.13 -3.54 5.29
CA GLU A 74 -2.87 -3.29 4.59
C GLU A 74 -2.73 -4.12 3.31
N GLU A 75 -3.22 -5.36 3.35
CA GLU A 75 -3.14 -6.32 2.25
C GLU A 75 -3.75 -5.74 0.98
N GLN A 76 -4.91 -5.07 1.08
CA GLN A 76 -5.61 -4.57 -0.10
C GLN A 76 -4.80 -3.52 -0.85
N GLY A 77 -4.18 -2.58 -0.13
CA GLY A 77 -3.30 -1.58 -0.74
C GLY A 77 -2.03 -2.21 -1.30
N LEU A 78 -1.35 -3.06 -0.51
CA LEU A 78 -0.15 -3.79 -0.95
C LEU A 78 -0.40 -4.58 -2.24
N ARG A 79 -1.51 -5.32 -2.28
CA ARG A 79 -1.92 -6.12 -3.42
C ARG A 79 -2.18 -5.27 -4.66
N TYR A 80 -2.94 -4.19 -4.50
CA TYR A 80 -3.25 -3.28 -5.58
C TYR A 80 -1.98 -2.67 -6.19
N GLY A 81 -1.12 -2.11 -5.35
CA GLY A 81 0.15 -1.52 -5.78
C GLY A 81 1.10 -2.51 -6.45
N TRP A 82 1.18 -3.74 -5.92
CA TRP A 82 2.00 -4.80 -6.51
C TRP A 82 1.52 -5.18 -7.91
N GLY A 83 0.21 -5.40 -8.08
CA GLY A 83 -0.36 -5.69 -9.39
C GLY A 83 -0.23 -4.53 -10.37
N ALA A 84 -0.43 -3.30 -9.87
CA ALA A 84 -0.30 -2.09 -10.66
C ALA A 84 1.11 -1.92 -11.23
N ALA A 85 2.16 -2.21 -10.45
CA ALA A 85 3.53 -2.19 -10.95
C ALA A 85 3.77 -3.22 -12.05
N GLY A 86 3.11 -4.37 -11.98
CA GLY A 86 3.15 -5.40 -13.01
C GLY A 86 2.37 -5.02 -14.27
N HIS A 87 1.32 -4.22 -14.15
CA HIS A 87 0.50 -3.73 -15.27
C HIS A 87 1.14 -2.52 -15.97
N TYR A 88 1.57 -1.52 -15.20
CA TYR A 88 2.15 -0.26 -15.67
C TYR A 88 3.67 -0.38 -15.89
N ARG A 89 4.12 -1.41 -16.61
CA ARG A 89 5.55 -1.74 -16.75
C ARG A 89 6.36 -0.61 -17.38
N ASP A 90 5.78 0.11 -18.33
CA ASP A 90 6.39 1.24 -19.05
C ASP A 90 6.74 2.42 -18.14
N HIS A 91 6.15 2.48 -16.93
CA HIS A 91 6.50 3.47 -15.93
C HIS A 91 7.55 2.89 -14.98
N ALA A 92 8.82 3.25 -15.14
CA ALA A 92 9.91 2.75 -14.29
C ALA A 92 9.73 3.12 -12.81
N GLU A 93 9.10 4.26 -12.55
CA GLU A 93 8.94 4.87 -11.23
C GLU A 93 7.50 5.30 -10.98
N TRP A 94 7.15 5.38 -9.71
CA TRP A 94 5.89 6.02 -9.29
C TRP A 94 6.09 7.52 -9.30
N ASN A 95 5.37 8.19 -10.19
CA ASN A 95 5.31 9.64 -10.29
C ASN A 95 3.87 10.13 -10.09
N GLU A 96 3.66 11.45 -10.08
CA GLU A 96 2.34 12.06 -9.88
C GLU A 96 1.30 11.60 -10.92
N GLY A 97 1.73 11.32 -12.15
CA GLY A 97 0.85 10.84 -13.21
C GLY A 97 0.36 9.40 -12.97
N VAL A 98 1.27 8.51 -12.59
CA VAL A 98 0.94 7.14 -12.17
C VAL A 98 0.04 7.18 -10.94
N GLU A 99 0.41 7.96 -9.93
CA GLU A 99 -0.38 8.08 -8.70
C GLU A 99 -1.81 8.55 -8.97
N SER A 100 -1.97 9.60 -9.77
CA SER A 100 -3.29 10.14 -10.10
C SER A 100 -4.15 9.10 -10.81
N LYS A 101 -3.56 8.31 -11.71
CA LYS A 101 -4.26 7.23 -12.41
C LYS A 101 -4.69 6.13 -11.46
N LEU A 102 -3.77 5.68 -10.59
CA LEU A 102 -4.04 4.65 -9.59
C LEU A 102 -5.12 5.09 -8.59
N LYS A 103 -5.13 6.36 -8.21
CA LYS A 103 -6.17 6.96 -7.38
C LYS A 103 -7.54 6.87 -8.03
N THR A 104 -7.67 7.35 -9.27
CA THR A 104 -8.95 7.33 -10.00
C THR A 104 -9.47 5.90 -10.15
N GLU A 105 -8.59 4.96 -10.55
CA GLU A 105 -8.97 3.56 -10.68
C GLU A 105 -9.43 2.97 -9.34
N TRP A 106 -8.74 3.29 -8.24
CA TRP A 106 -9.12 2.81 -6.91
C TRP A 106 -10.49 3.34 -6.47
N GLU A 107 -10.75 4.63 -6.66
CA GLU A 107 -12.03 5.26 -6.32
C GLU A 107 -13.19 4.70 -7.16
N ASP A 108 -12.92 4.36 -8.43
CA ASP A 108 -13.90 3.75 -9.33
C ASP A 108 -14.30 2.32 -8.94
N LEU A 109 -13.46 1.60 -8.17
CA LEU A 109 -13.80 0.27 -7.67
C LEU A 109 -14.96 0.29 -6.66
N LYS A 110 -15.24 1.45 -6.05
CA LYS A 110 -16.29 1.64 -5.04
C LYS A 110 -16.30 0.54 -3.97
N ASN A 111 -15.11 0.14 -3.53
CA ASN A 111 -14.90 -0.93 -2.55
C ASN A 111 -15.11 -0.49 -1.09
N GLY A 112 -15.55 0.75 -0.87
CA GLY A 112 -15.80 1.32 0.46
C GLY A 112 -14.56 1.90 1.14
N ARG A 113 -13.38 1.89 0.49
CA ARG A 113 -12.14 2.48 1.00
C ARG A 113 -11.65 3.62 0.13
N THR A 114 -11.13 4.66 0.76
CA THR A 114 -10.56 5.81 0.08
C THR A 114 -9.14 5.54 -0.38
N TRP A 115 -8.70 6.32 -1.37
CA TRP A 115 -7.30 6.28 -1.82
C TRP A 115 -6.32 6.64 -0.70
N GLU A 116 -6.65 7.63 0.13
CA GLU A 116 -5.76 8.10 1.20
C GLU A 116 -5.49 7.02 2.25
N GLU A 117 -6.46 6.15 2.52
CA GLU A 117 -6.31 5.03 3.45
C GLU A 117 -5.31 3.97 2.96
N ILE A 118 -5.20 3.77 1.63
CA ILE A 118 -4.41 2.68 1.06
C ILE A 118 -3.18 3.14 0.28
N LYS A 119 -3.05 4.44 -0.01
CA LYS A 119 -1.97 5.01 -0.83
C LYS A 119 -0.58 4.58 -0.35
N ALA A 120 -0.34 4.62 0.96
CA ALA A 120 0.95 4.22 1.53
C ALA A 120 1.25 2.73 1.30
N SER A 121 0.26 1.86 1.52
CA SER A 121 0.36 0.42 1.30
C SER A 121 0.50 0.10 -0.20
N ALA A 122 -0.22 0.81 -1.06
CA ALA A 122 -0.09 0.71 -2.52
C ALA A 122 1.30 1.12 -3.00
N ARG A 123 1.88 2.19 -2.46
CA ARG A 123 3.25 2.59 -2.75
C ARG A 123 4.25 1.47 -2.41
N ARG A 124 4.11 0.86 -1.24
CA ARG A 124 4.95 -0.27 -0.80
C ARG A 124 4.80 -1.50 -1.70
N GLY A 125 3.58 -1.84 -2.07
CA GLY A 125 3.30 -2.92 -3.01
C GLY A 125 4.00 -2.70 -4.35
N TRP A 126 3.93 -1.47 -4.87
CA TRP A 126 4.61 -1.08 -6.09
C TRP A 126 6.13 -1.22 -5.97
N ASP A 127 6.72 -0.69 -4.91
CA ASP A 127 8.18 -0.75 -4.70
C ASP A 127 8.67 -2.19 -4.49
N ALA A 128 7.88 -3.04 -3.82
CA ALA A 128 8.16 -4.47 -3.69
C ALA A 128 8.15 -5.20 -5.04
N ALA A 129 7.18 -4.89 -5.91
CA ALA A 129 7.13 -5.43 -7.25
C ALA A 129 8.34 -4.97 -8.10
N ARG A 130 8.70 -3.68 -8.03
CA ARG A 130 9.83 -3.13 -8.80
C ARG A 130 11.17 -3.71 -8.36
N ARG A 131 11.39 -3.90 -7.06
CA ARG A 131 12.59 -4.60 -6.53
C ARG A 131 12.71 -6.06 -7.00
N LYS A 132 11.59 -6.69 -7.38
CA LYS A 132 11.56 -8.05 -7.95
C LYS A 132 11.82 -8.08 -9.46
N LEU A 133 11.58 -6.96 -10.16
CA LEU A 133 11.71 -6.83 -11.61
C LEU A 133 13.09 -6.28 -12.04
N SER A 134 13.84 -5.66 -11.13
CA SER A 134 15.25 -5.28 -11.31
C SER A 134 16.20 -6.47 -11.16
#